data_AF-A0A3A8I3S0-F1
#
_entry.id   AF-A0A3A8I3S0-F1
#
_cell.length_a   1.000
_cell.length_b   1.000
_cell.length_c   1.000
_cell.angle_alpha   90.00
_cell.angle_beta   90.00
_cell.angle_gamma   90.00
#
_symmetry.space_group_name_H-M   'P 1'
#
loop_
_entity.id
_entity.type
_entity.pdbx_description
1 polymer ?
#
loop_
_entity_poly.entity_id
_entity_poly.type
_entity_poly.pdbx_seq_one_letter_code
_entity_poly.pdbx_strand_id
1 'polypeptide(L)'
;MRALVMMALLWGVTAAAQTAPASYTVAVTTQPLVGAAGDTVVASVVEAGTLSAPSTVRMTLNILDERGVVLATVTGTVSAGAPLRVSTRAPSSGGVRAQLILPPGAEQMSAGVLVLEREGREDPPPPKSTFCEITVYAKDPITGMPEPVTILGACTVEPVER
;
A
#
# COMPACT_ATOMS: atom_id res chain seq x y z
N MET A 1 30.54 -34.61 54.83
CA MET A 1 29.21 -33.98 54.68
C MET A 1 28.99 -33.68 53.21
N ARG A 2 27.80 -34.07 52.72
CA ARG A 2 27.02 -33.55 51.57
C ARG A 2 27.65 -33.47 50.16
N ALA A 3 27.03 -34.29 49.30
CA ALA A 3 26.99 -34.21 47.84
C ALA A 3 26.27 -32.96 47.32
N LEU A 4 26.52 -32.62 46.04
CA LEU A 4 25.63 -32.09 44.98
C LEU A 4 26.56 -31.57 43.85
N VAL A 5 26.83 -32.26 42.74
CA VAL A 5 25.99 -32.72 41.62
C VAL A 5 25.23 -31.58 40.92
N MET A 6 25.44 -31.51 39.59
CA MET A 6 24.61 -30.84 38.56
C MET A 6 24.61 -29.30 38.61
N MET A 7 24.50 -28.54 37.52
CA MET A 7 23.96 -28.75 36.17
C MET A 7 24.43 -27.53 35.36
N ALA A 8 24.91 -27.68 34.12
CA ALA A 8 24.11 -27.55 32.90
C ALA A 8 24.71 -26.42 32.04
N LEU A 9 25.25 -26.84 30.90
CA LEU A 9 25.32 -26.05 29.68
C LEU A 9 23.94 -25.45 29.39
N LEU A 10 23.81 -24.14 29.50
CA LEU A 10 22.73 -23.38 28.87
C LEU A 10 23.43 -22.17 28.24
N TRP A 11 24.04 -22.36 27.07
CA TRP A 11 23.39 -21.98 25.81
C TRP A 11 22.59 -20.70 26.05
N GLY A 12 23.32 -19.58 26.15
CA GLY A 12 22.74 -18.27 25.94
C GLY A 12 22.31 -18.21 24.48
N VAL A 13 21.15 -18.80 24.19
CA VAL A 13 20.42 -18.55 22.97
C VAL A 13 20.03 -17.09 23.08
N THR A 14 20.83 -16.20 22.51
CA THR A 14 20.36 -14.89 22.14
C THR A 14 19.21 -15.16 21.19
N ALA A 15 18.00 -15.17 21.73
CA ALA A 15 16.80 -15.11 20.92
C ALA A 15 16.95 -13.84 20.10
N ALA A 16 17.39 -14.00 18.85
CA ALA A 16 17.21 -12.97 17.85
C ALA A 16 15.74 -12.61 17.97
N ALA A 17 15.46 -11.39 18.43
CA ALA A 17 14.12 -10.86 18.45
C ALA A 17 13.69 -10.85 16.99
N GLN A 18 13.00 -11.92 16.58
CA GLN A 18 12.42 -12.01 15.26
C GLN A 18 11.37 -10.91 15.26
N THR A 19 11.71 -9.78 14.63
CA THR A 19 10.75 -8.76 14.26
C THR A 19 9.62 -9.46 13.52
N ALA A 20 8.50 -9.62 14.22
CA ALA A 20 7.31 -10.22 13.66
C ALA A 20 6.91 -9.40 12.43
N PRO A 21 6.42 -10.04 11.34
CA PRO A 21 5.86 -9.32 10.22
C PRO A 21 4.82 -8.32 10.73
N ALA A 22 4.77 -7.14 10.09
CA ALA A 22 3.85 -6.08 10.47
C ALA A 22 2.43 -6.64 10.59
N SER A 23 1.87 -6.64 11.80
CA SER A 23 0.52 -7.13 12.06
C SER A 23 -0.56 -6.13 11.65
N TYR A 24 -0.17 -4.95 11.20
CA TYR A 24 -1.05 -3.82 10.92
C TYR A 24 -1.31 -3.67 9.42
N THR A 25 -2.53 -3.23 9.11
CA THR A 25 -2.94 -2.84 7.76
C THR A 25 -2.52 -1.39 7.53
N VAL A 26 -2.02 -1.06 6.35
CA VAL A 26 -1.57 0.31 6.01
C VAL A 26 -2.50 0.89 4.93
N ALA A 27 -2.91 2.13 5.11
CA ALA A 27 -3.58 2.91 4.07
C ALA A 27 -2.57 3.89 3.45
N VAL A 28 -2.39 3.81 2.14
CA VAL A 28 -1.62 4.77 1.35
C VAL A 28 -2.59 5.61 0.54
N THR A 29 -2.59 6.93 0.76
CA THR A 29 -3.56 7.85 0.19
C THR A 29 -2.87 8.95 -0.62
N THR A 30 -3.29 9.16 -1.86
CA THR A 30 -2.77 10.24 -2.72
C THR A 30 -3.18 11.63 -2.20
N GLN A 31 -2.46 12.65 -2.63
CA GLN A 31 -2.95 14.03 -2.54
C GLN A 31 -4.33 14.20 -3.20
N PRO A 32 -5.14 15.16 -2.73
CA PRO A 32 -6.45 15.44 -3.31
C PRO A 32 -6.33 16.01 -4.72
N LEU A 33 -7.09 15.45 -5.66
CA LEU A 33 -7.20 15.91 -7.04
C LEU A 33 -8.54 16.62 -7.25
N VAL A 34 -8.50 17.93 -7.48
CA VAL A 34 -9.69 18.78 -7.71
C VAL A 34 -10.09 18.83 -9.19
N GLY A 35 -11.38 19.05 -9.45
CA GLY A 35 -11.93 19.13 -10.81
C GLY A 35 -13.39 19.56 -10.81
N ALA A 36 -14.16 19.11 -11.79
CA ALA A 36 -15.60 19.40 -11.88
C ALA A 36 -16.45 18.23 -11.38
N ALA A 37 -17.71 18.53 -11.06
CA ALA A 37 -18.71 17.51 -10.79
C ALA A 37 -19.06 16.75 -12.08
N GLY A 38 -19.20 15.44 -11.99
CA GLY A 38 -19.50 14.56 -13.12
C GLY A 38 -18.27 14.09 -13.91
N ASP A 39 -17.08 14.62 -13.62
CA ASP A 39 -15.81 14.14 -14.16
C ASP A 39 -15.66 12.64 -13.88
N THR A 40 -15.05 11.94 -14.83
CA THR A 40 -14.70 10.54 -14.65
C THR A 40 -13.43 10.48 -13.82
N VAL A 41 -13.48 9.79 -12.68
CA VAL A 41 -12.33 9.60 -11.79
C VAL A 41 -11.91 8.15 -11.89
N VAL A 42 -10.62 7.92 -12.12
CA VAL A 42 -10.06 6.58 -12.23
C VAL A 42 -8.89 6.44 -11.28
N ALA A 43 -8.93 5.43 -10.43
CA ALA A 43 -7.80 5.04 -9.61
C ALA A 43 -7.24 3.72 -10.14
N SER A 44 -5.91 3.62 -10.19
CA SER A 44 -5.20 2.40 -10.54
C SER A 44 -4.00 2.17 -9.64
N VAL A 45 -3.68 0.91 -9.40
CA VAL A 45 -2.39 0.50 -8.86
C VAL A 45 -1.75 -0.52 -9.80
N VAL A 46 -0.50 -0.25 -10.17
CA VAL A 46 0.35 -1.12 -10.98
C VAL A 46 1.51 -1.62 -10.13
N GLU A 47 1.94 -2.86 -10.33
CA GLU A 47 3.21 -3.36 -9.79
C GLU A 47 4.36 -2.82 -10.67
N ALA A 48 5.36 -2.17 -10.06
CA ALA A 48 6.45 -1.46 -10.73
C ALA A 48 7.81 -2.17 -10.65
N GLY A 49 7.88 -3.32 -9.99
CA GLY A 49 9.10 -4.11 -9.87
C GLY A 49 8.81 -5.61 -9.73
N THR A 50 9.80 -6.44 -9.99
CA THR A 50 9.75 -7.88 -9.76
C THR A 50 10.94 -8.29 -8.89
N LEU A 51 10.87 -8.02 -7.60
CA LEU A 51 11.83 -8.58 -6.64
C LEU A 51 11.14 -9.67 -5.83
N SER A 52 11.18 -10.87 -6.41
CA SER A 52 10.92 -12.18 -5.79
C SER A 52 9.47 -12.63 -5.66
N ALA A 53 9.13 -13.63 -6.49
CA ALA A 53 7.93 -14.48 -6.50
C ALA A 53 6.58 -13.74 -6.69
N PRO A 54 5.59 -14.38 -7.35
CA PRO A 54 4.25 -13.82 -7.44
C PRO A 54 3.58 -13.94 -6.06
N SER A 55 3.88 -13.02 -5.15
CA SER A 55 3.10 -12.87 -3.93
C SER A 55 1.76 -12.27 -4.33
N THR A 56 0.73 -13.11 -4.47
CA THR A 56 -0.63 -12.68 -4.79
C THR A 56 -1.27 -12.04 -3.56
N VAL A 57 -0.84 -10.83 -3.24
CA VAL A 57 -1.39 -10.06 -2.12
C VAL A 57 -2.72 -9.46 -2.55
N ARG A 58 -3.78 -9.79 -1.81
CA ARG A 58 -5.12 -9.23 -2.05
C ARG A 58 -5.22 -7.85 -1.39
N MET A 59 -5.42 -6.83 -2.20
CA MET A 59 -5.42 -5.43 -1.80
C MET A 59 -6.80 -4.83 -2.05
N THR A 60 -7.11 -3.71 -1.38
CA THR A 60 -8.32 -2.95 -1.65
C THR A 60 -7.96 -1.55 -2.13
N LEU A 61 -8.51 -1.17 -3.28
CA LEU A 61 -8.35 0.14 -3.87
C LEU A 61 -9.68 0.91 -3.78
N ASN A 62 -9.61 2.10 -3.19
CA ASN A 62 -10.75 2.97 -2.98
C ASN A 62 -10.55 4.31 -3.71
N ILE A 63 -11.66 4.90 -4.15
CA ILE A 63 -11.75 6.32 -4.47
C ILE A 63 -12.51 7.00 -3.33
N LEU A 64 -11.92 8.02 -2.73
CA LEU A 64 -12.50 8.79 -1.63
C LEU A 64 -12.90 10.18 -2.11
N ASP A 65 -13.99 10.72 -1.56
CA ASP A 65 -14.32 12.13 -1.67
C ASP A 65 -13.50 13.01 -0.71
N GLU A 66 -13.76 14.31 -0.73
CA GLU A 66 -13.03 15.29 0.09
C GLU A 66 -13.17 15.02 1.61
N ARG A 67 -14.30 14.41 2.02
CA ARG A 67 -14.65 14.07 3.40
C ARG A 67 -14.18 12.68 3.82
N GLY A 68 -13.58 11.92 2.91
CA GLY A 68 -13.13 10.54 3.17
C GLY A 68 -14.22 9.49 2.96
N VAL A 69 -15.35 9.84 2.36
CA VAL A 69 -16.40 8.87 2.00
C VAL A 69 -15.93 8.06 0.79
N VAL A 70 -16.09 6.74 0.86
CA VAL A 70 -15.77 5.83 -0.25
C VAL A 70 -16.81 6.00 -1.37
N LEU A 71 -16.35 6.48 -2.52
CA LEU A 71 -17.15 6.64 -3.74
C LEU A 71 -17.16 5.40 -4.62
N ALA A 72 -16.07 4.64 -4.61
CA ALA A 72 -15.95 3.36 -5.27
C ALA A 72 -14.85 2.52 -4.62
N THR A 73 -15.00 1.20 -4.68
CA THR A 73 -14.05 0.25 -4.12
C THR A 73 -13.90 -0.96 -5.03
N VAL A 74 -12.70 -1.50 -5.09
CA VAL A 74 -12.42 -2.80 -5.70
C VAL A 74 -11.41 -3.53 -4.83
N THR A 75 -11.61 -4.84 -4.66
CA THR A 75 -10.66 -5.70 -3.97
C THR A 75 -10.15 -6.75 -4.95
N GLY A 76 -8.84 -6.85 -5.10
CA GLY A 76 -8.22 -7.79 -6.04
C GLY A 76 -6.75 -7.97 -5.76
N THR A 77 -6.08 -8.73 -6.62
CA THR A 77 -4.63 -8.90 -6.61
C THR A 77 -4.03 -8.03 -7.70
N VAL A 78 -2.86 -7.44 -7.44
CA VAL A 78 -2.09 -6.71 -8.44
C VAL A 78 -0.97 -7.61 -8.95
N SER A 79 -0.71 -7.58 -10.25
CA SER A 79 0.51 -8.17 -10.82
C SER A 79 1.06 -7.29 -11.93
N ALA A 80 2.31 -7.52 -12.32
CA ALA A 80 2.99 -6.78 -13.39
C ALA A 80 2.20 -6.68 -14.72
N GLY A 81 1.29 -7.61 -15.00
CA GLY A 81 0.42 -7.60 -16.20
C GLY A 81 -1.06 -7.30 -15.93
N ALA A 82 -1.47 -7.18 -14.67
CA ALA A 82 -2.87 -7.00 -14.28
C ALA A 82 -2.99 -5.91 -13.21
N PRO A 83 -3.19 -4.63 -13.62
CA PRO A 83 -3.44 -3.56 -12.68
C PRO A 83 -4.79 -3.73 -12.00
N LEU A 84 -4.87 -3.35 -10.72
CA LEU A 84 -6.14 -3.18 -10.05
C LEU A 84 -6.65 -1.76 -10.35
N ARG A 85 -7.84 -1.64 -10.94
CA ARG A 85 -8.41 -0.36 -11.38
C ARG A 85 -9.87 -0.26 -10.95
N VAL A 86 -10.28 0.93 -10.54
CA VAL A 86 -11.67 1.27 -10.23
C VAL A 86 -11.98 2.66 -10.75
N SER A 87 -13.20 2.90 -11.19
CA SER A 87 -13.65 4.21 -11.66
C SER A 87 -15.01 4.58 -11.11
N THR A 88 -15.26 5.88 -11.03
CA THR A 88 -16.54 6.45 -10.61
C THR A 88 -16.73 7.84 -11.20
N ARG A 89 -17.89 8.45 -10.98
CA ARG A 89 -18.10 9.87 -11.30
C ARG A 89 -17.95 10.73 -10.05
N ALA A 90 -17.23 11.83 -10.17
CA ALA A 90 -17.10 12.79 -9.09
C ALA A 90 -18.48 13.39 -8.74
N PRO A 91 -18.95 13.29 -7.49
CA PRO A 91 -20.24 13.85 -7.10
C PRO A 91 -20.22 15.38 -6.99
N SER A 92 -19.02 15.96 -6.84
CA SER A 92 -18.79 17.40 -6.67
C SER A 92 -17.48 17.84 -7.34
N SER A 93 -17.24 19.15 -7.35
CA SER A 93 -15.94 19.74 -7.73
C SER A 93 -14.84 19.58 -6.67
N GLY A 94 -15.19 19.00 -5.51
CA GLY A 94 -14.26 18.75 -4.41
C GLY A 94 -13.11 17.82 -4.79
N GLY A 95 -12.06 17.84 -3.96
CA GLY A 95 -10.88 16.98 -4.15
C GLY A 95 -11.23 15.51 -3.92
N VAL A 96 -10.86 14.65 -4.86
CA VAL A 96 -10.94 13.18 -4.69
C VAL A 96 -9.55 12.61 -4.44
N ARG A 97 -9.48 11.48 -3.75
CA ARG A 97 -8.21 10.79 -3.42
C ARG A 97 -8.31 9.33 -3.81
N ALA A 98 -7.20 8.74 -4.24
CA ALA A 98 -7.09 7.28 -4.30
C ALA A 98 -6.50 6.81 -2.97
N GLN A 99 -7.05 5.73 -2.44
CA GLN A 99 -6.54 5.07 -1.23
C GLN A 99 -6.32 3.60 -1.52
N LEU A 100 -5.12 3.11 -1.24
CA LEU A 100 -4.76 1.70 -1.31
C LEU A 100 -4.61 1.14 0.10
N ILE A 101 -5.35 0.08 0.39
CA ILE A 101 -5.27 -0.65 1.64
C ILE A 101 -4.38 -1.88 1.44
N LEU A 102 -3.23 -1.84 2.11
CA LEU A 102 -2.22 -2.89 2.15
C LEU A 102 -2.48 -3.79 3.37
N PRO A 103 -2.86 -5.07 3.17
CA PRO A 103 -2.99 -5.99 4.29
C PRO A 103 -1.61 -6.34 4.90
N PRO A 104 -1.59 -6.96 6.09
CA PRO A 104 -0.39 -7.62 6.61
C PRO A 104 0.19 -8.60 5.57
N GLY A 105 1.50 -8.60 5.37
CA GLY A 105 2.16 -9.44 4.36
C GLY A 105 2.31 -8.77 2.99
N ALA A 106 1.76 -7.56 2.80
CA ALA A 106 1.98 -6.76 1.60
C ALA A 106 3.43 -6.27 1.46
N GLU A 107 4.28 -6.41 2.49
CA GLU A 107 5.73 -6.22 2.39
C GLU A 107 6.44 -7.15 1.39
N GLN A 108 5.75 -8.17 0.89
CA GLN A 108 6.25 -9.01 -0.20
C GLN A 108 6.09 -8.37 -1.58
N MET A 109 5.46 -7.19 -1.68
CA MET A 109 5.33 -6.46 -2.94
C MET A 109 6.54 -5.58 -3.16
N SER A 110 7.25 -5.78 -4.27
CA SER A 110 8.53 -5.08 -4.48
C SER A 110 8.41 -3.58 -4.74
N ALA A 111 7.43 -3.14 -5.52
CA ALA A 111 7.10 -1.73 -5.75
C ALA A 111 5.73 -1.63 -6.42
N GLY A 112 4.97 -0.57 -6.13
CA GLY A 112 3.74 -0.25 -6.85
C GLY A 112 3.57 1.24 -7.08
N VAL A 113 2.85 1.63 -8.13
CA VAL A 113 2.48 3.04 -8.36
C VAL A 113 0.97 3.17 -8.23
N LEU A 114 0.52 3.96 -7.25
CA LEU A 114 -0.87 4.36 -7.09
C LEU A 114 -1.10 5.64 -7.90
N VAL A 115 -2.01 5.58 -8.85
CA VAL A 115 -2.35 6.70 -9.74
C VAL A 115 -3.82 7.04 -9.57
N LEU A 116 -4.11 8.33 -9.54
CA LEU A 116 -5.45 8.88 -9.60
C LEU A 116 -5.53 9.84 -10.79
N GLU A 117 -6.46 9.58 -11.69
CA GLU A 117 -6.73 10.35 -12.90
C GLU A 117 -8.13 10.93 -12.81
N ARG A 118 -8.28 12.17 -13.29
CA ARG A 118 -9.59 12.82 -13.45
C ARG A 118 -9.70 13.36 -14.87
N GLU A 119 -10.67 12.83 -15.60
CA GLU A 119 -11.00 13.22 -16.97
C GLU A 119 -12.26 14.09 -16.97
N GLY A 120 -12.10 15.31 -17.49
CA GLY A 120 -13.18 16.26 -17.67
C GLY A 120 -14.16 15.83 -18.76
N ARG A 121 -15.37 16.37 -18.72
CA ARG A 121 -16.46 16.05 -19.67
C ARG A 121 -16.47 16.90 -20.94
N GLU A 122 -15.75 18.03 -20.92
CA GLU A 122 -15.57 18.90 -22.08
C GLU A 122 -14.52 18.27 -23.04
N ASP A 123 -14.39 18.76 -24.27
CA ASP A 123 -13.59 18.09 -25.32
C ASP A 123 -12.43 18.98 -25.84
N PRO A 124 -11.16 18.71 -25.45
CA PRO A 124 -10.80 18.09 -24.20
C PRO A 124 -10.09 19.09 -23.26
N PRO A 125 -10.53 19.26 -22.00
CA PRO A 125 -9.68 19.81 -20.96
C PRO A 125 -8.55 18.80 -20.70
N PRO A 126 -7.34 19.27 -20.32
CA PRO A 126 -6.22 18.38 -20.06
C PRO A 126 -6.56 17.43 -18.90
N PRO A 127 -6.28 16.11 -19.05
CA PRO A 127 -6.45 15.17 -17.95
C PRO A 127 -5.56 15.59 -16.79
N LYS A 128 -6.11 15.58 -15.59
CA LYS A 128 -5.34 15.85 -14.37
C LYS A 128 -5.01 14.52 -13.71
N SER A 129 -3.79 14.40 -13.20
CA SER A 129 -3.37 13.21 -12.47
C SER A 129 -2.54 13.55 -11.24
N THR A 130 -2.56 12.64 -10.28
CA THR A 130 -1.63 12.60 -9.14
C THR A 130 -1.23 11.15 -8.92
N PHE A 131 -0.01 10.93 -8.44
CA PHE A 131 0.53 9.60 -8.26
C PHE A 131 1.44 9.52 -7.03
N CYS A 132 1.63 8.29 -6.55
CA CYS A 132 2.60 7.98 -5.51
C CYS A 132 3.27 6.65 -5.78
N GLU A 133 4.55 6.57 -5.44
CA GLU A 133 5.33 5.35 -5.51
C GLU A 133 5.36 4.69 -4.12
N ILE A 134 4.99 3.41 -4.11
CA ILE A 134 4.86 2.58 -2.94
C ILE A 134 5.99 1.56 -3.00
N THR A 135 7.04 1.78 -2.22
CA THR A 135 8.12 0.78 -2.05
C THR A 135 7.90 0.10 -0.71
N VAL A 136 7.44 -1.15 -0.73
CA VAL A 136 7.28 -1.96 0.47
C VAL A 136 8.44 -2.96 0.49
N TYR A 137 9.39 -2.81 1.41
CA TYR A 137 10.62 -3.60 1.34
C TYR A 137 10.38 -5.06 1.68
N ALA A 138 10.63 -5.92 0.69
CA ALA A 138 11.06 -7.29 0.91
C ALA A 138 12.31 -7.26 1.82
N LYS A 139 12.39 -8.20 2.78
CA LYS A 139 13.57 -8.38 3.66
C LYS A 139 14.88 -8.20 2.89
N ASP A 140 15.85 -7.50 3.48
CA ASP A 140 17.19 -7.40 2.92
C ASP A 140 17.72 -8.82 2.59
N PRO A 141 18.03 -9.15 1.33
CA PRO A 141 18.49 -10.48 0.95
C PRO A 141 19.85 -10.85 1.56
N ILE A 142 20.60 -9.87 2.08
CA ILE A 142 21.91 -10.05 2.72
C ILE A 142 21.76 -10.25 4.23
N THR A 143 20.95 -9.44 4.91
CA THR A 143 20.84 -9.47 6.39
C THR A 143 19.56 -10.11 6.92
N GLY A 144 18.52 -10.26 6.10
CA GLY A 144 17.22 -10.79 6.49
C GLY A 144 16.43 -9.90 7.47
N MET A 145 16.93 -8.70 7.75
CA MET A 145 16.34 -7.73 8.68
C MET A 145 15.21 -6.94 7.98
N PRO A 146 14.12 -6.58 8.69
CA PRO A 146 13.13 -5.66 8.13
C PRO A 146 13.69 -4.24 8.13
N GLU A 147 13.80 -3.65 6.95
CA GLU A 147 14.11 -2.23 6.80
C GLU A 147 12.82 -1.39 6.82
N PRO A 148 12.88 -0.11 7.24
CA PRO A 148 11.71 0.76 7.31
C PRO A 148 11.09 0.99 5.92
N VAL A 149 9.75 1.06 5.87
CA VAL A 149 8.98 1.33 4.64
C VAL A 149 9.30 2.75 4.12
N THR A 150 9.76 2.85 2.87
CA THR A 150 9.99 4.15 2.20
C THR A 150 8.88 4.37 1.19
N ILE A 151 7.98 5.32 1.47
CA ILE A 151 6.97 5.77 0.51
C ILE A 151 7.47 7.08 -0.11
N LEU A 152 7.60 7.09 -1.44
CA LEU A 152 8.11 8.23 -2.19
C LEU A 152 6.97 8.92 -2.91
N GLY A 153 6.98 10.25 -2.84
CA GLY A 153 6.00 11.10 -3.50
C GLY A 153 4.98 11.73 -2.54
N ALA A 154 3.93 12.29 -3.15
CA ALA A 154 2.93 13.13 -2.51
C ALA A 154 1.81 12.31 -1.83
N CYS A 155 2.17 11.36 -0.97
CA CYS A 155 1.23 10.46 -0.30
C CYS A 155 1.23 10.59 1.22
N THR A 156 0.08 10.31 1.82
CA THR A 156 -0.10 10.15 3.26
C THR A 156 -0.24 8.66 3.59
N VAL A 157 0.34 8.25 4.71
CA VAL A 157 0.42 6.85 5.14
C VAL A 157 -0.13 6.76 6.55
N GLU A 158 -1.17 5.95 6.73
CA GLU A 158 -1.86 5.82 8.01
C GLU A 158 -2.01 4.34 8.38
N PRO A 159 -1.81 3.96 9.65
CA PRO A 159 -2.22 2.65 10.12
C PRO A 159 -3.75 2.56 10.12
N VAL A 160 -4.30 1.46 9.62
CA VAL A 160 -5.74 1.18 9.72
C VAL A 160 -5.97 0.42 11.03
N GLU A 161 -6.44 1.12 12.05
CA GLU A 161 -6.91 0.49 13.30
C GLU A 161 -8.17 -0.35 13.01
N ARG A 162 -8.20 -1.56 13.58
CA ARG A 162 -9.33 -2.50 13.46
C ARG A 162 -10.40 -2.24 14.50
#